data_AF-A0A552FRI5-F1
#
_entry.id   AF-A0A552FRI5-F1
#
_cell.length_a   1.000
_cell.length_b   1.000
_cell.length_c   1.000
_cell.angle_alpha   90.00
_cell.angle_beta   90.00
_cell.angle_gamma   90.00
#
_symmetry.space_group_name_H-M   'P 1'
#
loop_
_entity.id
_entity.type
_entity.pdbx_description
1 polymer ?
#
loop_
_entity_poly.entity_id
_entity_poly.type
_entity_poly.pdbx_seq_one_letter_code
_entity_poly.pdbx_strand_id
1 'polypeptide(L)'
;MLKKQSKIDGRFLVVAALLGYFGLLYLANFFVPYHKFWRIIGVPAVKNPFIDLAAVLGAFDCDRLTGEVSLTNNPCFNQISYPSSWSSLTWLGLEQRNTIFLGVFFALIFYVITLIIIGRLNYQEAVVYALILCSPPVMLLVERGNVDIVIYSWLGVALMIINNSRALIFRLCAYLLIFFAGVIKLFPIFGLVVIIKEKRNLFLFLAAIFTTAFITYFIASIGEMKTISQAFDVERVWFRFGHQALFLKVKTFLLNLSLSTGGETDIKKTIRYIIYIIMSLLTLLVLTRFLLSKFKNFQEWLSWDFVSTDSDKSLDNSQYIDYFRLATGIYLGNYLVIGLVMDYKLTFLIFALPQILDWIKQENQLSLPSSMALVPMVATFYASPFLYPWLVDEIINLFLFVNLLYMAILSMPEWLKSLVHRRLSGKFSA
;
A
#
# COMPACT_ATOMS: atom_id res chain seq x y z
N MET A 1 -16.84 7.32 19.91
CA MET A 1 -17.90 6.98 18.91
C MET A 1 -17.77 5.56 18.36
N LEU A 2 -16.56 5.05 18.05
CA LEU A 2 -16.31 3.68 17.50
C LEU A 2 -16.60 2.50 18.46
N LYS A 3 -16.97 2.75 19.72
CA LYS A 3 -17.13 1.70 20.75
C LYS A 3 -18.49 0.98 20.73
N LYS A 4 -19.52 1.55 20.07
CA LYS A 4 -20.88 1.00 20.14
C LYS A 4 -21.02 -0.18 19.17
N GLN A 5 -21.26 -1.38 19.71
CA GLN A 5 -21.60 -2.54 18.89
C GLN A 5 -22.95 -2.32 18.20
N SER A 6 -22.97 -2.53 16.88
CA SER A 6 -24.19 -2.49 16.08
C SER A 6 -24.93 -3.82 16.18
N LYS A 7 -26.27 -3.79 16.15
CA LYS A 7 -27.09 -5.00 16.04
C LYS A 7 -26.94 -5.69 14.68
N ILE A 8 -26.63 -4.91 13.64
CA ILE A 8 -26.42 -5.38 12.27
C ILE A 8 -24.92 -5.38 11.98
N ASP A 9 -24.43 -6.46 11.37
CA ASP A 9 -23.05 -6.56 10.91
C ASP A 9 -22.79 -5.54 9.79
N GLY A 10 -21.89 -4.59 10.03
CA GLY A 10 -21.57 -3.51 9.10
C GLY A 10 -21.03 -4.00 7.75
N ARG A 11 -20.60 -5.26 7.63
CA ARG A 11 -20.22 -5.85 6.33
C ARG A 11 -21.34 -5.79 5.30
N PHE A 12 -22.61 -5.87 5.71
CA PHE A 12 -23.75 -5.68 4.78
C PHE A 12 -23.75 -4.29 4.13
N LEU A 13 -23.38 -3.26 4.87
CA LEU A 13 -23.29 -1.90 4.35
C LEU A 13 -22.13 -1.75 3.37
N VAL A 14 -20.99 -2.40 3.65
CA VAL A 14 -19.85 -2.44 2.72
C VAL A 14 -20.25 -3.13 1.41
N VAL A 15 -20.90 -4.30 1.49
CA VAL A 15 -21.39 -5.03 0.31
C VAL A 15 -22.42 -4.20 -0.45
N ALA A 16 -23.37 -3.56 0.24
CA ALA A 16 -24.36 -2.69 -0.38
C ALA A 16 -23.72 -1.49 -1.09
N ALA A 17 -22.69 -0.88 -0.51
CA ALA A 17 -21.94 0.22 -1.13
C ALA A 17 -21.22 -0.24 -2.41
N LEU A 18 -20.58 -1.41 -2.38
CA LEU A 18 -19.92 -1.99 -3.56
C LEU A 18 -20.93 -2.33 -4.66
N LEU A 19 -22.04 -2.98 -4.32
CA LEU A 19 -23.11 -3.28 -5.27
C LEU A 19 -23.73 -2.00 -5.84
N GLY A 20 -23.90 -0.98 -5.01
CA GLY A 20 -24.37 0.34 -5.44
C GLY A 20 -23.38 1.01 -6.40
N TYR A 21 -22.08 0.93 -6.11
CA TYR A 21 -21.03 1.48 -6.98
C TYR A 21 -21.01 0.77 -8.35
N PHE A 22 -20.95 -0.56 -8.37
CA PHE A 22 -20.95 -1.32 -9.63
C PHE A 22 -22.30 -1.24 -10.37
N GLY A 23 -23.42 -1.16 -9.63
CA GLY A 23 -24.75 -0.92 -10.20
C GLY A 23 -24.84 0.44 -10.87
N LEU A 24 -24.30 1.50 -10.25
CA LEU A 24 -24.21 2.83 -10.84
C LEU A 24 -23.35 2.82 -12.11
N LEU A 25 -22.19 2.16 -12.09
CA LEU A 25 -21.33 2.00 -13.27
C LEU A 25 -22.07 1.30 -14.42
N TYR A 26 -22.77 0.21 -14.11
CA TYR A 26 -23.56 -0.54 -15.08
C TYR A 26 -24.66 0.33 -15.71
N LEU A 27 -25.42 1.05 -14.88
CA LEU A 27 -26.49 1.94 -15.35
C LEU A 27 -25.94 3.13 -16.14
N ALA A 28 -24.83 3.73 -15.70
CA ALA A 28 -24.21 4.86 -16.39
C ALA A 28 -23.69 4.48 -17.78
N ASN A 29 -23.29 3.21 -17.98
CA ASN A 29 -22.78 2.73 -19.26
C ASN A 29 -23.83 2.75 -20.39
N PHE A 30 -25.13 2.84 -20.07
CA PHE A 30 -26.18 3.06 -21.07
C PHE A 30 -26.18 4.48 -21.65
N PHE A 31 -25.61 5.45 -20.93
CA PHE A 31 -25.66 6.87 -21.29
C PHE A 31 -24.28 7.45 -21.63
N VAL A 32 -23.23 6.92 -21.02
CA VAL A 32 -21.86 7.41 -21.15
C VAL A 32 -20.93 6.22 -21.41
N PRO A 33 -20.00 6.30 -22.37
CA PRO A 33 -19.03 5.23 -22.58
C PRO A 33 -18.28 4.87 -21.28
N TYR A 34 -18.25 3.58 -20.93
CA TYR A 34 -17.57 2.99 -19.77
C TYR A 34 -16.39 3.82 -19.24
N HIS A 35 -15.32 3.92 -20.04
CA HIS A 35 -14.06 4.54 -19.62
C HIS A 35 -14.18 6.04 -19.29
N LYS A 36 -15.15 6.75 -19.89
CA LYS A 36 -15.39 8.16 -19.59
C LYS A 36 -16.06 8.31 -18.23
N PHE A 37 -17.03 7.45 -17.91
CA PHE A 37 -17.71 7.50 -16.62
C PHE A 37 -16.78 7.15 -15.46
N TRP A 38 -15.93 6.13 -15.62
CA TRP A 38 -14.86 5.83 -14.66
C TRP A 38 -13.93 7.02 -14.40
N ARG A 39 -13.58 7.80 -15.43
CA ARG A 39 -12.75 9.02 -15.28
C ARG A 39 -13.47 10.12 -14.51
N ILE A 40 -14.79 10.24 -14.65
CA ILE A 40 -15.58 11.24 -13.89
C ILE A 40 -15.49 10.96 -12.38
N ILE A 41 -15.54 9.70 -11.98
CA ILE A 41 -15.40 9.27 -10.58
C ILE A 41 -13.93 9.13 -10.14
N GLY A 42 -13.00 9.65 -10.93
CA GLY A 42 -11.59 9.74 -10.58
C GLY A 42 -10.74 8.52 -10.94
N VAL A 43 -11.25 7.53 -11.66
CA VAL A 43 -10.45 6.35 -12.07
C VAL A 43 -9.96 6.53 -13.51
N PRO A 44 -8.64 6.52 -13.78
CA PRO A 44 -8.09 6.70 -15.13
C PRO A 44 -8.25 5.45 -16.01
N ALA A 45 -9.50 5.04 -16.25
CA ALA A 45 -9.85 3.89 -17.06
C ALA A 45 -9.53 4.10 -18.55
N VAL A 46 -9.31 2.99 -19.24
CA VAL A 46 -9.10 2.93 -20.69
C VAL A 46 -10.25 2.20 -21.37
N LYS A 47 -10.27 2.20 -22.70
CA LYS A 47 -11.38 1.64 -23.48
C LYS A 47 -11.60 0.15 -23.22
N ASN A 48 -10.51 -0.61 -23.08
CA ASN A 48 -10.57 -2.05 -22.85
C ASN A 48 -10.46 -2.33 -21.35
N PRO A 49 -11.46 -2.97 -20.73
CA PRO A 49 -11.39 -3.32 -19.32
C PRO A 49 -10.29 -4.36 -19.07
N PHE A 50 -9.77 -4.41 -17.85
CA PHE A 50 -8.78 -5.39 -17.41
C PHE A 50 -7.50 -5.41 -18.27
N ILE A 51 -7.07 -4.24 -18.77
CA ILE A 51 -5.95 -4.15 -19.71
C ILE A 51 -4.63 -4.70 -19.16
N ASP A 52 -4.39 -4.58 -17.85
CA ASP A 52 -3.15 -5.08 -17.24
C ASP A 52 -3.17 -6.62 -17.22
N LEU A 53 -4.33 -7.23 -16.97
CA LEU A 53 -4.50 -8.69 -17.07
C LEU A 53 -4.39 -9.18 -18.51
N ALA A 54 -5.00 -8.47 -19.47
CA ALA A 54 -4.87 -8.78 -20.89
C ALA A 54 -3.42 -8.72 -21.36
N ALA A 55 -2.60 -7.83 -20.81
CA ALA A 55 -1.17 -7.76 -21.12
C ALA A 55 -0.42 -8.99 -20.58
N VAL A 56 -0.71 -9.45 -19.36
CA VAL A 56 -0.09 -10.66 -18.78
C VAL A 56 -0.50 -11.91 -19.55
N LEU A 57 -1.80 -12.09 -19.82
CA LEU A 57 -2.29 -13.26 -20.56
C LEU A 57 -1.86 -13.23 -22.02
N GLY A 58 -1.80 -12.05 -22.64
CA GLY A 58 -1.24 -11.89 -23.99
C GLY A 58 0.24 -12.26 -24.02
N ALA A 59 1.01 -11.94 -22.98
CA ALA A 59 2.40 -12.40 -22.87
C ALA A 59 2.49 -13.94 -22.77
N PHE A 60 1.53 -14.61 -22.11
CA PHE A 60 1.49 -16.08 -22.08
C PHE A 60 1.18 -16.69 -23.43
N ASP A 61 0.26 -16.10 -24.19
CA ASP A 61 -0.04 -16.51 -25.56
C ASP A 61 1.20 -16.36 -26.43
N CYS A 62 1.91 -15.25 -26.28
CA CYS A 62 3.12 -14.98 -27.04
C CYS A 62 4.26 -15.94 -26.72
N ASP A 63 4.53 -16.18 -25.44
CA ASP A 63 5.56 -17.13 -24.99
C ASP A 63 5.31 -18.53 -25.55
N ARG A 64 4.05 -18.97 -25.59
CA ARG A 64 3.67 -20.26 -26.20
C ARG A 64 3.86 -20.31 -27.71
N LEU A 65 3.72 -19.18 -28.40
CA LEU A 65 3.88 -19.08 -29.85
C LEU A 65 5.35 -18.98 -30.27
N THR A 66 6.17 -18.23 -29.52
CA THR A 66 7.56 -17.93 -29.90
C THR A 66 8.58 -18.80 -29.19
N GLY A 67 8.23 -19.39 -28.04
CA GLY A 67 9.19 -20.10 -27.17
C GLY A 67 10.24 -19.18 -26.53
N GLU A 68 10.06 -17.85 -26.65
CA GLU A 68 11.00 -16.85 -26.16
C GLU A 68 10.36 -15.93 -25.12
N VAL A 69 10.82 -16.05 -23.87
CA VAL A 69 10.48 -15.16 -22.74
C VAL A 69 11.30 -13.86 -22.85
N SER A 70 11.26 -13.17 -23.98
CA SER A 70 11.95 -11.88 -24.11
C SER A 70 11.07 -10.74 -23.59
N LEU A 71 11.56 -10.01 -22.59
CA LEU A 71 10.87 -8.83 -22.00
C LEU A 71 10.88 -7.61 -22.94
N THR A 72 11.71 -7.62 -23.97
CA THR A 72 11.88 -6.56 -24.97
C THR A 72 11.97 -7.14 -26.37
N ASN A 73 11.42 -6.42 -27.35
CA ASN A 73 11.54 -6.76 -28.77
C ASN A 73 11.06 -8.18 -29.11
N ASN A 74 9.94 -8.61 -28.52
CA ASN A 74 9.27 -9.84 -28.94
C ASN A 74 8.26 -9.50 -30.07
N PRO A 75 8.09 -10.36 -31.10
CA PRO A 75 7.05 -10.25 -32.11
C PRO A 75 5.66 -9.77 -31.65
N CYS A 76 5.22 -10.13 -30.44
CA CYS A 76 3.88 -9.75 -29.96
C CYS A 76 3.82 -8.45 -29.17
N PHE A 77 4.92 -7.99 -28.57
CA PHE A 77 4.95 -6.81 -27.71
C PHE A 77 6.29 -6.08 -27.78
N ASN A 78 6.24 -4.75 -27.87
CA ASN A 78 7.43 -3.92 -27.82
C ASN A 78 8.12 -3.98 -26.44
N GLN A 79 7.33 -4.07 -25.35
CA GLN A 79 7.85 -4.14 -23.98
C GLN A 79 6.83 -4.74 -23.01
N ILE A 80 7.28 -5.63 -22.12
CA ILE A 80 6.48 -6.22 -21.04
C ILE A 80 6.98 -5.67 -19.69
N SER A 81 6.06 -5.16 -18.85
CA SER A 81 6.40 -4.54 -17.55
C SER A 81 6.45 -5.54 -16.38
N TYR A 82 6.52 -6.84 -16.65
CA TYR A 82 6.46 -7.91 -15.66
C TYR A 82 7.72 -8.78 -15.72
N PRO A 83 8.28 -9.23 -14.58
CA PRO A 83 9.45 -10.12 -14.57
C PRO A 83 9.19 -11.46 -15.28
N SER A 84 10.26 -12.09 -15.78
CA SER A 84 10.18 -13.41 -16.43
C SER A 84 9.62 -14.50 -15.53
N SER A 85 9.63 -14.32 -14.19
CA SER A 85 8.98 -15.24 -13.26
C SER A 85 7.49 -15.48 -13.55
N TRP A 86 6.80 -14.55 -14.23
CA TRP A 86 5.42 -14.76 -14.69
C TRP A 86 5.30 -15.81 -15.80
N SER A 87 6.32 -16.02 -16.64
CA SER A 87 6.27 -17.06 -17.68
C SER A 87 6.24 -18.46 -17.08
N SER A 88 6.70 -18.65 -15.84
CA SER A 88 6.55 -19.94 -15.14
C SER A 88 5.09 -20.36 -14.91
N LEU A 89 4.12 -19.49 -15.20
CA LEU A 89 2.69 -19.77 -15.10
C LEU A 89 2.03 -20.06 -16.46
N THR A 90 2.77 -20.03 -17.57
CA THR A 90 2.21 -20.27 -18.92
C THR A 90 1.65 -21.68 -19.10
N TRP A 91 2.16 -22.67 -18.35
CA TRP A 91 1.67 -24.05 -18.35
C TRP A 91 0.21 -24.20 -17.87
N LEU A 92 -0.36 -23.19 -17.20
CA LEU A 92 -1.77 -23.19 -16.78
C LEU A 92 -2.76 -23.15 -17.96
N GLY A 93 -2.28 -22.88 -19.18
CA GLY A 93 -3.12 -22.85 -20.39
C GLY A 93 -4.05 -21.65 -20.46
N LEU A 94 -3.86 -20.64 -19.60
CA LEU A 94 -4.66 -19.41 -19.60
C LEU A 94 -4.32 -18.56 -20.83
N GLU A 95 -5.34 -18.03 -21.49
CA GLU A 95 -5.21 -17.25 -22.72
C GLU A 95 -5.75 -15.83 -22.56
N GLN A 96 -5.35 -14.91 -23.44
CA GLN A 96 -5.86 -13.54 -23.44
C GLN A 96 -7.40 -13.49 -23.60
N ARG A 97 -8.01 -14.46 -24.29
CA ARG A 97 -9.48 -14.57 -24.38
C ARG A 97 -10.18 -14.74 -23.02
N ASN A 98 -9.46 -15.24 -22.01
CA ASN A 98 -10.00 -15.44 -20.66
C ASN A 98 -9.98 -14.15 -19.80
N THR A 99 -9.47 -13.03 -20.32
CA THR A 99 -9.25 -11.78 -19.56
C THR A 99 -10.47 -11.33 -18.77
N ILE A 100 -11.65 -11.23 -19.39
CA ILE A 100 -12.84 -10.70 -18.70
C ILE A 100 -13.27 -11.61 -17.56
N PHE A 101 -13.32 -12.93 -17.83
CA PHE A 101 -13.70 -13.93 -16.83
C PHE A 101 -12.74 -13.92 -15.65
N LEU A 102 -11.43 -13.98 -15.91
CA LEU A 102 -10.41 -13.98 -14.88
C LEU A 102 -10.35 -12.66 -14.12
N GLY A 103 -10.56 -11.52 -14.80
CA GLY A 103 -10.60 -10.20 -14.18
C GLY A 103 -11.72 -10.09 -13.15
N VAL A 104 -12.94 -10.51 -13.52
CA VAL A 104 -14.08 -10.57 -12.59
C VAL A 104 -13.83 -11.57 -11.47
N PHE A 105 -13.33 -12.76 -11.79
CA PHE A 105 -13.04 -13.80 -10.80
C PHE A 105 -12.02 -13.35 -9.75
N PHE A 106 -10.91 -12.75 -10.17
CA PHE A 106 -9.89 -12.23 -9.25
C PHE A 106 -10.41 -11.05 -8.43
N ALA A 107 -11.22 -10.16 -9.01
CA ALA A 107 -11.87 -9.09 -8.25
C ALA A 107 -12.80 -9.64 -7.16
N LEU A 108 -13.58 -10.69 -7.45
CA LEU A 108 -14.44 -11.36 -6.47
C LEU A 108 -13.60 -11.99 -5.35
N ILE A 109 -12.52 -12.70 -5.68
CA ILE A 109 -11.60 -13.27 -4.68
C ILE A 109 -11.06 -12.16 -3.78
N PHE A 110 -10.60 -11.06 -4.35
CA PHE A 110 -10.10 -9.92 -3.59
C PHE A 110 -11.11 -9.41 -2.57
N TYR A 111 -12.35 -9.13 -2.99
CA TYR A 111 -13.38 -8.66 -2.06
C TYR A 111 -13.76 -9.71 -1.02
N VAL A 112 -13.83 -10.99 -1.37
CA VAL A 112 -14.09 -12.08 -0.42
C VAL A 112 -13.00 -12.17 0.63
N ILE A 113 -11.72 -12.18 0.22
CA ILE A 113 -10.57 -12.20 1.13
C ILE A 113 -10.59 -10.97 2.04
N THR A 114 -10.84 -9.78 1.49
CA THR A 114 -10.96 -8.55 2.27
C THR A 114 -12.09 -8.66 3.30
N LEU A 115 -13.28 -9.11 2.94
CA LEU A 115 -14.41 -9.26 3.87
C LEU A 115 -14.16 -10.31 4.97
N ILE A 116 -13.37 -11.35 4.67
CA ILE A 116 -12.95 -12.33 5.67
C ILE A 116 -11.99 -11.69 6.68
N ILE A 117 -10.98 -10.95 6.19
CA ILE A 117 -9.95 -10.32 7.03
C ILE A 117 -10.52 -9.24 7.94
N ILE A 118 -11.45 -8.43 7.41
CA ILE A 118 -12.04 -7.33 8.15
C ILE A 118 -12.87 -7.82 9.36
N GLY A 119 -13.47 -9.01 9.28
CA GLY A 119 -14.34 -9.52 10.34
C GLY A 119 -15.61 -8.70 10.51
N ARG A 120 -16.23 -8.78 11.70
CA ARG A 120 -17.50 -8.08 11.99
C ARG A 120 -17.25 -6.60 12.20
N LEU A 121 -18.11 -5.77 11.59
CA LEU A 121 -17.99 -4.31 11.64
C LEU A 121 -19.14 -3.66 12.40
N ASN A 122 -18.86 -2.54 13.07
CA ASN A 122 -19.91 -1.59 13.40
C ASN A 122 -20.21 -0.64 12.21
N TYR A 123 -21.23 0.20 12.34
CA TYR A 123 -21.65 1.11 11.27
C TYR A 123 -20.56 2.10 10.84
N GLN A 124 -19.80 2.66 11.79
CA GLN A 124 -18.78 3.66 11.50
C GLN A 124 -17.57 3.04 10.79
N GLU A 125 -17.16 1.84 11.21
CA GLU A 125 -16.13 1.08 10.53
C GLU A 125 -16.58 0.71 9.11
N ALA A 126 -17.83 0.32 8.94
CA ALA A 126 -18.39 0.02 7.63
C ALA A 126 -18.34 1.23 6.69
N VAL A 127 -18.61 2.44 7.18
CA VAL A 127 -18.45 3.67 6.38
C VAL A 127 -16.99 3.87 5.96
N VAL A 128 -16.03 3.70 6.87
CA VAL A 128 -14.59 3.81 6.55
C VAL A 128 -14.18 2.79 5.48
N TYR A 129 -14.57 1.52 5.64
CA TYR A 129 -14.28 0.48 4.66
C TYR A 129 -15.00 0.71 3.33
N ALA A 130 -16.25 1.16 3.34
CA ALA A 130 -16.99 1.47 2.12
C ALA A 130 -16.31 2.59 1.33
N LEU A 131 -15.86 3.67 2.01
CA LEU A 131 -15.09 4.75 1.39
C LEU A 131 -13.79 4.23 0.79
N ILE A 132 -12.99 3.46 1.54
CA ILE A 132 -11.72 2.95 1.04
C ILE A 132 -11.93 1.97 -0.11
N LEU A 133 -12.87 1.05 -0.01
CA LEU A 133 -13.09 0.05 -1.06
C LEU A 133 -13.70 0.64 -2.33
N CYS A 134 -14.51 1.70 -2.22
CA CYS A 134 -15.05 2.42 -3.38
C CYS A 134 -14.16 3.57 -3.85
N SER A 135 -12.94 3.68 -3.33
CA SER A 135 -12.03 4.76 -3.66
C SER A 135 -11.33 4.54 -5.01
N PRO A 136 -10.87 5.61 -5.69
CA PRO A 136 -10.23 5.50 -6.99
C PRO A 136 -9.02 4.55 -7.08
N PRO A 137 -8.09 4.43 -6.09
CA PRO A 137 -6.98 3.49 -6.18
C PRO A 137 -7.41 2.02 -6.15
N VAL A 138 -8.36 1.65 -5.28
CA VAL A 138 -8.90 0.28 -5.23
C VAL A 138 -9.68 -0.01 -6.51
N MET A 139 -10.46 0.97 -6.95
CA MET A 139 -11.27 0.85 -8.14
C MET A 139 -10.42 0.82 -9.42
N LEU A 140 -9.29 1.53 -9.45
CA LEU A 140 -8.27 1.43 -10.51
C LEU A 140 -7.62 0.04 -10.53
N LEU A 141 -7.31 -0.53 -9.37
CA LEU A 141 -6.78 -1.89 -9.26
C LEU A 141 -7.72 -2.89 -9.94
N VAL A 142 -9.02 -2.82 -9.59
CA VAL A 142 -10.08 -3.70 -10.11
C VAL A 142 -10.34 -3.46 -11.59
N GLU A 143 -10.50 -2.20 -12.02
CA GLU A 143 -10.72 -1.80 -13.41
C GLU A 143 -9.64 -2.34 -14.34
N ARG A 144 -8.38 -2.27 -13.90
CA ARG A 144 -7.22 -2.73 -14.66
C ARG A 144 -7.01 -4.22 -14.62
N GLY A 145 -7.66 -4.93 -13.69
CA GLY A 145 -7.38 -6.35 -13.44
C GLY A 145 -5.91 -6.57 -13.07
N ASN A 146 -5.31 -5.61 -12.37
CA ASN A 146 -3.87 -5.68 -12.11
C ASN A 146 -3.56 -6.95 -11.30
N VAL A 147 -2.43 -7.58 -11.59
CA VAL A 147 -1.96 -8.77 -10.86
C VAL A 147 -1.77 -8.54 -9.36
N ASP A 148 -1.70 -7.28 -8.92
CA ASP A 148 -1.69 -6.92 -7.50
C ASP A 148 -2.95 -7.38 -6.75
N ILE A 149 -4.07 -7.63 -7.44
CA ILE A 149 -5.26 -8.29 -6.88
C ILE A 149 -4.93 -9.70 -6.41
N VAL A 150 -4.19 -10.46 -7.23
CA VAL A 150 -3.75 -11.82 -6.93
C VAL A 150 -2.74 -11.79 -5.78
N ILE A 151 -1.78 -10.87 -5.84
CA ILE A 151 -0.79 -10.68 -4.76
C ILE A 151 -1.48 -10.31 -3.45
N TYR A 152 -2.44 -9.37 -3.46
CA TYR A 152 -3.22 -9.02 -2.27
C TYR A 152 -3.92 -10.26 -1.70
N SER A 153 -4.61 -11.03 -2.54
CA SER A 153 -5.33 -12.22 -2.12
C SER A 153 -4.38 -13.27 -1.51
N TRP A 154 -3.22 -13.46 -2.12
CA TRP A 154 -2.14 -14.33 -1.63
C TRP A 154 -1.64 -13.89 -0.25
N LEU A 155 -1.28 -12.60 -0.09
CA LEU A 155 -0.83 -12.06 1.19
C LEU A 155 -1.92 -12.16 2.26
N GLY A 156 -3.19 -11.98 1.89
CA GLY A 156 -4.32 -12.19 2.78
C GLY A 156 -4.38 -13.62 3.32
N VAL A 157 -4.24 -14.62 2.46
CA VAL A 157 -4.15 -16.03 2.87
C VAL A 157 -2.93 -16.28 3.76
N ALA A 158 -1.77 -15.72 3.43
CA ALA A 158 -0.57 -15.84 4.26
C ALA A 158 -0.80 -15.26 5.68
N LEU A 159 -1.46 -14.11 5.80
CA LEU A 159 -1.82 -13.51 7.09
C LEU A 159 -2.81 -14.38 7.88
N MET A 160 -3.81 -14.95 7.21
CA MET A 160 -4.75 -15.87 7.86
C MET A 160 -4.02 -17.12 8.42
N ILE A 161 -3.05 -17.66 7.68
CA ILE A 161 -2.21 -18.77 8.14
C ILE A 161 -1.36 -18.35 9.35
N ILE A 162 -0.68 -17.20 9.29
CA ILE A 162 0.15 -16.68 10.39
C ILE A 162 -0.66 -16.47 11.66
N ASN A 163 -1.87 -15.92 11.52
CA ASN A 163 -2.71 -15.57 12.65
C ASN A 163 -3.34 -16.81 13.32
N ASN A 164 -3.74 -17.80 12.54
CA ASN A 164 -4.47 -18.97 13.06
C ASN A 164 -3.55 -20.13 13.47
N SER A 165 -2.25 -20.07 13.16
CA SER A 165 -1.34 -21.22 13.35
C SER A 165 -0.26 -20.99 14.41
N ARG A 166 -0.28 -21.82 15.45
CA ARG A 166 0.80 -21.89 16.45
C ARG A 166 1.99 -22.73 15.99
N ALA A 167 1.80 -23.64 15.05
CA ALA A 167 2.87 -24.49 14.54
C ALA A 167 3.81 -23.71 13.61
N LEU A 168 5.12 -23.90 13.79
CA LEU A 168 6.13 -23.23 12.99
C LEU A 168 6.00 -23.54 11.49
N ILE A 169 5.67 -24.78 11.13
CA ILE A 169 5.57 -25.21 9.72
C ILE A 169 4.58 -24.34 8.92
N PHE A 170 3.40 -24.05 9.47
CA PHE A 170 2.40 -23.21 8.80
C PHE A 170 2.86 -21.76 8.69
N ARG A 171 3.56 -21.23 9.70
CA ARG A 171 4.14 -19.89 9.61
C ARG A 171 5.26 -19.82 8.57
N LEU A 172 6.10 -20.86 8.48
CA LEU A 172 7.10 -20.97 7.41
C LEU A 172 6.45 -21.01 6.03
N CYS A 173 5.38 -21.78 5.86
CA CYS A 173 4.59 -21.76 4.62
C CYS A 173 4.11 -20.34 4.30
N ALA A 174 3.58 -19.61 5.28
CA ALA A 174 3.14 -18.23 5.06
C ALA A 174 4.28 -17.26 4.74
N TYR A 175 5.45 -17.40 5.36
CA TYR A 175 6.63 -16.60 5.01
C TYR A 175 7.13 -16.92 3.60
N LEU A 176 7.14 -18.18 3.20
CA LEU A 176 7.44 -18.60 1.84
C LEU A 176 6.42 -18.01 0.85
N LEU A 177 5.14 -18.02 1.18
CA LEU A 177 4.08 -17.39 0.37
C LEU A 177 4.37 -15.89 0.15
N ILE A 178 4.71 -15.14 1.20
CA ILE A 178 5.08 -13.71 1.08
C ILE A 178 6.37 -13.54 0.26
N PHE A 179 7.37 -14.39 0.47
CA PHE A 179 8.63 -14.36 -0.27
C PHE A 179 8.41 -14.62 -1.77
N PHE A 180 7.61 -15.63 -2.13
CA PHE A 180 7.27 -15.93 -3.52
C PHE A 180 6.50 -14.78 -4.18
N ALA A 181 5.58 -14.14 -3.44
CA ALA A 181 4.94 -12.92 -3.94
C ALA A 181 5.98 -11.80 -4.21
N GLY A 182 7.02 -11.68 -3.38
CA GLY A 182 8.18 -10.81 -3.56
C GLY A 182 9.06 -11.13 -4.79
N VAL A 183 9.18 -12.41 -5.14
CA VAL A 183 9.90 -12.86 -6.35
C VAL A 183 9.07 -12.58 -7.61
N ILE A 184 7.75 -12.74 -7.53
CA ILE A 184 6.83 -12.47 -8.65
C ILE A 184 6.75 -10.96 -8.92
N LYS A 185 6.80 -10.15 -7.88
CA LYS A 185 6.82 -8.68 -7.98
C LYS A 185 7.59 -8.15 -6.78
N LEU A 186 8.53 -7.23 -6.94
CA LEU A 186 9.51 -6.92 -5.89
C LEU A 186 8.92 -6.43 -4.55
N PHE A 187 7.82 -5.65 -4.57
CA PHE A 187 7.38 -4.90 -3.38
C PHE A 187 6.77 -5.72 -2.21
N PRO A 188 6.09 -6.87 -2.39
CA PRO A 188 5.59 -7.69 -1.29
C PRO A 188 6.69 -8.24 -0.39
N ILE A 189 7.96 -8.23 -0.81
CA ILE A 189 9.09 -8.66 0.03
C ILE A 189 9.15 -7.89 1.34
N PHE A 190 8.76 -6.61 1.34
CA PHE A 190 8.72 -5.80 2.55
C PHE A 190 7.68 -6.28 3.57
N GLY A 191 6.71 -7.09 3.14
CA GLY A 191 5.77 -7.78 4.02
C GLY A 191 6.43 -8.82 4.93
N LEU A 192 7.63 -9.30 4.62
CA LEU A 192 8.40 -10.23 5.47
C LEU A 192 8.83 -9.63 6.80
N VAL A 193 8.64 -8.32 7.01
CA VAL A 193 8.80 -7.71 8.34
C VAL A 193 7.96 -8.41 9.42
N VAL A 194 6.88 -9.11 9.04
CA VAL A 194 6.07 -9.92 9.95
C VAL A 194 6.87 -11.01 10.69
N ILE A 195 8.00 -11.47 10.15
CA ILE A 195 8.91 -12.45 10.80
C ILE A 195 9.40 -11.93 12.15
N ILE A 196 9.39 -10.60 12.38
CA ILE A 196 9.75 -9.99 13.66
C ILE A 196 8.97 -10.56 14.86
N LYS A 197 7.77 -11.12 14.62
CA LYS A 197 6.96 -11.83 15.63
C LYS A 197 7.71 -13.02 16.25
N GLU A 198 8.61 -13.66 15.51
CA GLU A 198 9.34 -14.82 16.01
C GLU A 198 10.32 -14.44 17.11
N LYS A 199 10.71 -15.44 17.91
CA LYS A 199 11.78 -15.28 18.91
C LYS A 199 13.07 -14.82 18.21
N ARG A 200 13.84 -13.96 18.89
CA ARG A 200 15.08 -13.35 18.37
C ARG A 200 15.94 -14.27 17.48
N ASN A 201 16.32 -15.45 17.96
CA ASN A 201 17.23 -16.33 17.21
C ASN A 201 16.59 -16.87 15.93
N LEU A 202 15.30 -17.22 15.98
CA LEU A 202 14.55 -17.66 14.82
C LEU A 202 14.31 -16.51 13.84
N PHE A 203 13.98 -15.32 14.35
CA PHE A 203 13.89 -14.10 13.52
C PHE A 203 15.20 -13.86 12.77
N LEU A 204 16.34 -13.84 13.46
CA LEU A 204 17.65 -13.60 12.83
C LEU A 204 17.99 -14.67 11.79
N PHE A 205 17.72 -15.94 12.08
CA PHE A 205 17.93 -17.05 11.14
C PHE A 205 17.07 -16.91 9.88
N LEU A 206 15.76 -16.71 10.04
CA LEU A 206 14.83 -16.57 8.91
C LEU A 206 15.10 -15.29 8.12
N ALA A 207 15.35 -14.17 8.79
CA ALA A 207 15.70 -12.92 8.15
C ALA A 207 16.98 -13.05 7.31
N ALA A 208 18.01 -13.73 7.84
CA ALA A 208 19.24 -14.00 7.08
C ALA A 208 18.98 -14.87 5.85
N ILE A 209 18.21 -15.96 5.97
CA ILE A 209 17.88 -16.85 4.85
C ILE A 209 17.10 -16.10 3.77
N PHE A 210 15.97 -15.47 4.11
CA PHE A 210 15.14 -14.80 3.12
C PHE A 210 15.84 -13.60 2.49
N THR A 211 16.62 -12.84 3.26
CA THR A 211 17.40 -11.71 2.72
C THR A 211 18.47 -12.22 1.75
N THR A 212 19.21 -13.26 2.12
CA THR A 212 20.24 -13.85 1.25
C THR A 212 19.61 -14.37 -0.04
N ALA A 213 18.55 -15.17 0.07
CA ALA A 213 17.83 -15.70 -1.08
C ALA A 213 17.28 -14.60 -2.00
N PHE A 214 16.69 -13.55 -1.44
CA PHE A 214 16.16 -12.42 -2.21
C PHE A 214 17.27 -11.61 -2.88
N ILE A 215 18.39 -11.35 -2.20
CA ILE A 215 19.54 -10.66 -2.78
C ILE A 215 20.12 -11.48 -3.93
N THR A 216 20.28 -12.79 -3.77
CA THR A 216 20.74 -13.67 -4.85
C THR A 216 19.80 -13.61 -6.05
N TYR A 217 18.49 -13.71 -5.82
CA TYR A 217 17.49 -13.54 -6.88
C TYR A 217 17.59 -12.17 -7.56
N PHE A 218 17.65 -11.09 -6.78
CA PHE A 218 17.70 -9.73 -7.30
C PHE A 218 18.96 -9.48 -8.14
N ILE A 219 20.12 -9.97 -7.70
CA ILE A 219 21.38 -9.89 -8.45
C ILE A 219 21.27 -10.69 -9.75
N ALA A 220 20.71 -11.90 -9.71
CA ALA A 220 20.52 -12.73 -10.89
C ALA A 220 19.57 -12.08 -11.91
N SER A 221 18.54 -11.35 -11.45
CA SER A 221 17.55 -10.69 -12.29
C SER A 221 17.82 -9.20 -12.53
N ILE A 222 18.98 -8.66 -12.16
CA ILE A 222 19.24 -7.21 -12.20
C ILE A 222 19.13 -6.61 -13.61
N GLY A 223 19.53 -7.38 -14.64
CA GLY A 223 19.40 -6.99 -16.04
C GLY A 223 17.95 -6.78 -16.44
N GLU A 224 17.07 -7.74 -16.11
CA GLU A 224 15.64 -7.65 -16.36
C GLU A 224 15.01 -6.47 -15.61
N MET A 225 15.37 -6.28 -14.33
CA MET A 225 14.84 -5.18 -13.52
C MET A 225 15.24 -3.82 -14.08
N LYS A 226 16.43 -3.69 -14.66
CA LYS A 226 16.85 -2.47 -15.36
C LYS A 226 15.99 -2.22 -16.59
N THR A 227 15.74 -3.24 -17.40
CA THR A 227 14.88 -3.16 -18.58
C THR A 227 13.43 -2.80 -18.23
N ILE A 228 12.88 -3.41 -17.19
CA ILE A 228 11.53 -3.10 -16.68
C ILE A 228 11.47 -1.68 -16.15
N SER A 229 12.47 -1.21 -15.40
CA SER A 229 12.47 0.16 -14.86
C SER A 229 12.53 1.23 -15.96
N GLN A 230 13.22 0.97 -17.08
CA GLN A 230 13.26 1.85 -18.24
C GLN A 230 11.91 1.93 -18.99
N ALA A 231 11.03 0.93 -18.84
CA ALA A 231 9.66 0.95 -19.40
C ALA A 231 8.77 2.01 -18.75
N PHE A 232 9.07 2.36 -17.50
CA PHE A 232 8.25 3.27 -16.74
C PHE A 232 8.65 4.71 -17.05
N ASP A 233 7.83 5.37 -17.87
CA ASP A 233 7.92 6.80 -18.10
C ASP A 233 7.82 7.55 -16.76
N VAL A 234 8.90 8.25 -16.41
CA VAL A 234 9.06 9.04 -15.18
C VAL A 234 8.30 10.37 -15.31
N GLU A 235 7.90 10.77 -16.52
CA GLU A 235 7.29 12.07 -16.78
C GLU A 235 5.86 12.20 -16.25
N ARG A 236 5.14 11.09 -16.05
CA ARG A 236 3.77 11.09 -15.50
C ARG A 236 3.75 10.75 -14.02
N VAL A 237 3.79 11.78 -13.17
CA VAL A 237 3.65 11.67 -11.71
C VAL A 237 2.18 11.55 -11.25
N TRP A 238 1.22 11.58 -12.19
CA TRP A 238 -0.19 11.42 -11.86
C TRP A 238 -0.50 9.98 -11.42
N PHE A 239 -1.28 9.81 -10.36
CA PHE A 239 -1.60 8.51 -9.74
C PHE A 239 -0.40 7.74 -9.17
N ARG A 240 0.58 8.47 -8.63
CA ARG A 240 1.77 7.87 -8.02
C ARG A 240 2.10 8.51 -6.67
N PHE A 241 2.69 7.72 -5.79
CA PHE A 241 3.20 8.15 -4.49
C PHE A 241 4.62 7.62 -4.21
N GLY A 242 5.26 8.23 -3.22
CA GLY A 242 6.58 7.84 -2.70
C GLY A 242 7.55 9.02 -2.64
N HIS A 243 8.74 8.81 -2.06
CA HIS A 243 9.65 9.94 -1.83
C HIS A 243 10.06 10.67 -3.13
N GLN A 244 10.18 9.95 -4.26
CA GLN A 244 10.53 10.55 -5.55
C GLN A 244 9.39 11.38 -6.14
N ALA A 245 8.13 11.02 -5.85
CA ALA A 245 6.98 11.77 -6.33
C ALA A 245 7.02 13.21 -5.81
N LEU A 246 7.30 13.39 -4.50
CA LEU A 246 7.49 14.71 -3.91
C LEU A 246 8.59 15.51 -4.61
N PHE A 247 9.78 14.92 -4.83
CA PHE A 247 10.89 15.61 -5.49
C PHE A 247 10.55 16.01 -6.94
N LEU A 248 9.93 15.11 -7.71
CA LEU A 248 9.53 15.39 -9.10
C LEU A 248 8.46 16.48 -9.17
N LYS A 249 7.43 16.41 -8.32
CA LYS A 249 6.35 17.40 -8.26
C LYS A 249 6.85 18.77 -7.83
N VAL A 250 7.75 18.85 -6.84
CA VAL A 250 8.39 20.10 -6.42
C VAL A 250 9.28 20.66 -7.54
N LYS A 251 10.05 19.82 -8.23
CA LYS A 251 10.89 20.26 -9.35
C LYS A 251 10.04 20.84 -10.49
N THR A 252 8.98 20.16 -10.91
CA THR A 252 8.05 20.66 -11.93
C THR A 252 7.37 21.95 -11.49
N PHE A 253 7.00 22.05 -10.21
CA PHE A 253 6.42 23.26 -9.65
C PHE A 253 7.39 24.46 -9.72
N LEU A 254 8.65 24.28 -9.30
CA LEU A 254 9.67 25.33 -9.33
C LEU A 254 10.00 25.78 -10.76
N LEU A 255 10.06 24.85 -11.71
CA LEU A 255 10.28 25.17 -13.13
C LEU A 255 9.12 25.99 -13.70
N ASN A 256 7.87 25.63 -13.41
CA ASN A 256 6.70 26.38 -13.85
C ASN A 256 6.63 27.78 -13.23
N LEU A 257 7.09 27.94 -11.99
CA LEU A 257 7.18 29.25 -11.34
C LEU A 257 8.20 30.17 -12.01
N SER A 258 9.34 29.61 -12.45
CA SER A 258 10.41 30.36 -13.14
C SER A 258 10.04 30.77 -14.57
N LEU A 259 9.07 30.11 -15.20
CA LEU A 259 8.62 30.36 -16.58
C LEU A 259 7.38 31.28 -16.65
N SER A 260 6.78 31.65 -15.52
CA SER A 260 5.55 32.45 -15.46
C SER A 260 5.84 33.95 -15.26
N THR A 261 6.48 34.55 -16.26
CA THR A 261 6.58 36.01 -16.40
C THR A 261 5.69 36.49 -17.55
N GLY A 262 4.35 36.43 -17.38
CA GLY A 262 3.42 37.13 -18.29
C GLY A 262 1.92 36.78 -18.20
N GLY A 263 1.10 37.76 -17.78
CA GLY A 263 -0.35 37.88 -18.10
C GLY A 263 -1.35 37.83 -16.93
N GLU A 264 -2.44 38.59 -16.97
CA GLU A 264 -3.47 38.73 -15.90
C GLU A 264 -4.20 37.43 -15.49
N THR A 265 -4.24 36.40 -16.33
CA THR A 265 -4.75 35.05 -15.94
C THR A 265 -3.87 34.35 -14.91
N ASP A 266 -2.67 34.88 -14.69
CA ASP A 266 -1.66 34.32 -13.80
C ASP A 266 -1.97 34.63 -12.33
N ILE A 267 -2.52 35.81 -12.01
CA ILE A 267 -2.80 36.24 -10.62
C ILE A 267 -3.71 35.26 -9.87
N LYS A 268 -4.77 34.74 -10.51
CA LYS A 268 -5.66 33.75 -9.88
C LYS A 268 -4.97 32.39 -9.67
N LYS A 269 -4.05 31.99 -10.55
CA LYS A 269 -3.23 30.79 -10.37
C LYS A 269 -2.20 31.01 -9.26
N THR A 270 -1.50 32.13 -9.27
CA THR A 270 -0.52 32.54 -8.26
C THR A 270 -1.14 32.58 -6.86
N ILE A 271 -2.32 33.21 -6.70
CA ILE A 271 -3.04 33.24 -5.42
C ILE A 271 -3.40 31.82 -4.94
N ARG A 272 -3.86 30.96 -5.86
CA ARG A 272 -4.18 29.56 -5.52
C ARG A 272 -2.93 28.81 -5.06
N TYR A 273 -1.80 28.98 -5.74
CA TYR A 273 -0.52 28.39 -5.35
C TYR A 273 0.01 28.93 -4.03
N ILE A 274 -0.14 30.24 -3.75
CA ILE A 274 0.22 30.85 -2.47
C ILE A 274 -0.60 30.24 -1.33
N ILE A 275 -1.93 30.08 -1.51
CA ILE A 275 -2.78 29.44 -0.51
C ILE A 275 -2.33 27.99 -0.26
N TYR A 276 -1.99 27.23 -1.30
CA TYR A 276 -1.48 25.86 -1.12
C TYR A 276 -0.12 25.81 -0.43
N ILE A 277 0.80 26.73 -0.75
CA ILE A 277 2.09 26.85 -0.07
C ILE A 277 1.87 27.18 1.41
N ILE A 278 0.99 28.14 1.71
CA ILE A 278 0.66 28.50 3.10
C ILE A 278 0.09 27.30 3.83
N MET A 279 -0.88 26.59 3.25
CA MET A 279 -1.48 25.40 3.88
C MET A 279 -0.45 24.28 4.08
N SER A 280 0.41 24.04 3.09
CA SER A 280 1.52 23.09 3.15
C SER A 280 2.52 23.44 4.26
N LEU A 281 2.97 24.70 4.30
CA LEU A 281 3.88 25.21 5.32
C LEU A 281 3.23 25.14 6.70
N LEU A 282 1.93 25.41 6.82
CA LEU A 282 1.20 25.32 8.08
C LEU A 282 1.10 23.86 8.56
N THR A 283 0.81 22.92 7.67
CA THR A 283 0.88 21.47 7.99
C THR A 283 2.29 21.03 8.36
N LEU A 284 3.31 21.48 7.64
CA LEU A 284 4.71 21.16 7.93
C LEU A 284 5.13 21.77 9.27
N LEU A 285 4.67 22.96 9.62
CA LEU A 285 5.02 23.66 10.86
C LEU A 285 4.29 23.04 12.06
N VAL A 286 3.03 22.61 11.89
CA VAL A 286 2.31 21.79 12.88
C VAL A 286 2.99 20.44 13.06
N LEU A 287 3.37 19.77 11.96
CA LEU A 287 4.09 18.50 11.99
C LEU A 287 5.45 18.65 12.67
N THR A 288 6.19 19.71 12.34
CA THR A 288 7.51 20.01 12.90
C THR A 288 7.39 20.36 14.38
N ARG A 289 6.40 21.15 14.79
CA ARG A 289 6.14 21.43 16.21
C ARG A 289 5.72 20.18 16.99
N PHE A 290 4.88 19.32 16.41
CA PHE A 290 4.47 18.06 17.01
C PHE A 290 5.67 17.11 17.15
N LEU A 291 6.45 16.96 16.08
CA LEU A 291 7.68 16.16 16.07
C LEU A 291 8.70 16.72 17.04
N LEU A 292 9.00 18.03 17.05
CA LEU A 292 9.97 18.66 17.97
C LEU A 292 9.50 18.63 19.43
N SER A 293 8.21 18.82 19.69
CA SER A 293 7.63 18.65 21.04
C SER A 293 7.82 17.22 21.54
N LYS A 294 7.68 16.24 20.65
CA LYS A 294 7.99 14.84 20.95
C LYS A 294 9.50 14.56 20.94
N PHE A 295 10.32 15.28 20.17
CA PHE A 295 11.76 15.09 20.00
C PHE A 295 12.57 15.56 21.20
N LYS A 296 12.20 16.71 21.79
CA LYS A 296 12.79 17.19 23.04
C LYS A 296 12.48 16.25 24.21
N ASN A 297 11.33 15.57 24.13
CA ASN A 297 10.94 14.48 25.01
C ASN A 297 11.35 13.10 24.49
N PHE A 298 12.00 12.95 23.33
CA PHE A 298 12.17 11.65 22.66
C PHE A 298 13.18 10.78 23.39
N GLN A 299 14.16 11.40 24.04
CA GLN A 299 15.15 10.73 24.87
C GLN A 299 14.55 10.25 26.21
N GLU A 300 13.68 11.06 26.84
CA GLU A 300 12.89 10.68 28.02
C GLU A 300 11.80 9.64 27.66
N TRP A 301 11.16 9.78 26.51
CA TRP A 301 10.16 8.88 25.95
C TRP A 301 10.74 7.51 25.58
N LEU A 302 11.95 7.47 25.00
CA LEU A 302 12.71 6.23 24.73
C LEU A 302 13.14 5.49 26.01
N SER A 303 13.19 6.19 27.15
CA SER A 303 13.62 5.60 28.43
C SER A 303 12.46 5.22 29.35
N TRP A 304 11.33 5.94 29.33
CA TRP A 304 10.18 5.68 30.21
C TRP A 304 8.99 4.94 29.54
N ASP A 305 8.65 5.24 28.27
CA ASP A 305 7.46 4.67 27.59
C ASP A 305 7.78 3.51 26.64
N PHE A 306 9.04 3.40 26.19
CA PHE A 306 9.41 2.49 25.10
C PHE A 306 9.56 1.01 25.53
N VAL A 307 9.87 0.76 26.80
CA VAL A 307 9.94 -0.59 27.38
C VAL A 307 8.89 -0.66 28.48
N SER A 308 7.72 -1.22 28.17
CA SER A 308 6.69 -1.43 29.19
C SER A 308 7.08 -2.60 30.09
N THR A 309 7.16 -2.39 31.39
CA THR A 309 7.39 -3.45 32.39
C THR A 309 6.15 -4.32 32.63
N ASP A 310 4.97 -3.87 32.20
CA ASP A 310 3.69 -4.60 32.27
C ASP A 310 3.51 -5.50 31.03
N SER A 311 3.64 -6.82 31.18
CA SER A 311 3.42 -7.79 30.09
C SER A 311 1.98 -7.80 29.57
N ASP A 312 1.01 -7.42 30.40
CA ASP A 312 -0.43 -7.44 30.05
C ASP A 312 -0.88 -6.24 29.19
N LYS A 313 -0.01 -5.23 29.01
CA LYS A 313 -0.27 -4.05 28.16
C LYS A 313 0.59 -4.02 26.89
N SER A 314 1.29 -5.12 26.57
CA SER A 314 2.24 -5.10 25.46
C SER A 314 1.51 -4.92 24.12
N LEU A 315 1.88 -3.85 23.40
CA LEU A 315 1.28 -3.47 22.12
C LEU A 315 1.51 -4.50 21.00
N ASP A 316 2.44 -5.44 21.21
CA ASP A 316 2.79 -6.51 20.27
C ASP A 316 1.88 -7.74 20.37
N ASN A 317 1.01 -7.83 21.38
CA ASN A 317 0.09 -8.95 21.60
C ASN A 317 -1.33 -8.73 21.03
N SER A 318 -1.56 -7.67 20.22
CA SER A 318 -2.87 -7.47 19.59
C SER A 318 -3.15 -8.47 18.47
N GLN A 319 -4.43 -8.84 18.32
CA GLN A 319 -4.92 -9.82 17.35
C GLN A 319 -4.53 -9.52 15.90
N TYR A 320 -4.44 -8.24 15.52
CA TYR A 320 -4.23 -7.84 14.12
C TYR A 320 -2.83 -7.29 13.84
N ILE A 321 -1.88 -7.50 14.77
CA ILE A 321 -0.57 -6.85 14.72
C ILE A 321 0.24 -7.27 13.48
N ASP A 322 0.07 -8.52 13.05
CA ASP A 322 0.76 -9.07 11.89
C ASP A 322 0.22 -8.47 10.58
N TYR A 323 -1.09 -8.19 10.53
CA TYR A 323 -1.72 -7.50 9.40
C TYR A 323 -1.17 -6.08 9.28
N PHE A 324 -1.08 -5.36 10.41
CA PHE A 324 -0.49 -4.02 10.46
C PHE A 324 0.98 -4.01 10.04
N ARG A 325 1.79 -4.95 10.56
CA ARG A 325 3.22 -5.07 10.23
C ARG A 325 3.42 -5.33 8.74
N LEU A 326 2.69 -6.26 8.15
CA LEU A 326 2.78 -6.56 6.72
C LEU A 326 2.39 -5.34 5.88
N ALA A 327 1.23 -4.73 6.16
CA ALA A 327 0.73 -3.57 5.44
C ALA A 327 1.70 -2.39 5.49
N THR A 328 2.19 -2.10 6.69
CA THR A 328 3.09 -0.98 6.95
C THR A 328 4.47 -1.25 6.36
N GLY A 329 4.98 -2.48 6.45
CA GLY A 329 6.22 -2.89 5.77
C GLY A 329 6.15 -2.63 4.27
N ILE A 330 5.08 -3.10 3.62
CA ILE A 330 4.83 -2.87 2.19
C ILE A 330 4.75 -1.37 1.87
N TYR A 331 4.00 -0.59 2.63
CA TYR A 331 3.87 0.85 2.38
C TYR A 331 5.21 1.59 2.56
N LEU A 332 5.89 1.39 3.69
CA LEU A 332 7.17 2.05 3.99
C LEU A 332 8.27 1.64 3.00
N GLY A 333 8.32 0.36 2.61
CA GLY A 333 9.27 -0.14 1.63
C GLY A 333 9.02 0.42 0.23
N ASN A 334 7.76 0.48 -0.22
CA ASN A 334 7.42 1.17 -1.47
C ASN A 334 7.81 2.66 -1.41
N TYR A 335 7.51 3.34 -0.30
CA TYR A 335 7.77 4.78 -0.14
C TYR A 335 9.26 5.11 -0.13
N LEU A 336 10.08 4.36 0.62
CA LEU A 336 11.50 4.64 0.84
C LEU A 336 12.41 4.00 -0.20
N VAL A 337 12.18 2.73 -0.55
CA VAL A 337 13.13 1.95 -1.36
C VAL A 337 12.80 2.06 -2.85
N ILE A 338 11.54 1.88 -3.23
CA ILE A 338 11.12 1.96 -4.63
C ILE A 338 10.95 3.43 -5.05
N GLY A 339 10.36 4.24 -4.19
CA GLY A 339 10.34 5.69 -4.29
C GLY A 339 9.29 6.29 -5.22
N LEU A 340 8.91 5.60 -6.29
CA LEU A 340 7.80 6.01 -7.16
C LEU A 340 6.95 4.80 -7.55
N VAL A 341 5.73 4.74 -7.05
CA VAL A 341 4.81 3.62 -7.30
C VAL A 341 3.40 4.10 -7.60
N MET A 342 2.63 3.30 -8.34
CA MET A 342 1.23 3.59 -8.64
C MET A 342 0.35 3.52 -7.39
N ASP A 343 -0.65 4.41 -7.31
CA ASP A 343 -1.52 4.54 -6.14
C ASP A 343 -2.38 3.33 -5.85
N TYR A 344 -2.68 2.47 -6.84
CA TYR A 344 -3.41 1.22 -6.57
C TYR A 344 -2.69 0.35 -5.51
N LYS A 345 -1.39 0.56 -5.26
CA LYS A 345 -0.65 -0.11 -4.18
C LYS A 345 -1.04 0.38 -2.77
N LEU A 346 -1.74 1.51 -2.64
CA LEU A 346 -2.34 1.91 -1.37
C LEU A 346 -3.33 0.86 -0.87
N THR A 347 -3.92 0.05 -1.76
CA THR A 347 -4.84 -1.06 -1.41
C THR A 347 -4.25 -2.02 -0.36
N PHE A 348 -2.93 -2.22 -0.32
CA PHE A 348 -2.29 -3.07 0.69
C PHE A 348 -2.40 -2.51 2.11
N LEU A 349 -2.62 -1.20 2.28
CA LEU A 349 -2.89 -0.59 3.58
C LEU A 349 -4.23 -1.06 4.17
N ILE A 350 -5.15 -1.63 3.39
CA ILE A 350 -6.40 -2.20 3.92
C ILE A 350 -6.12 -3.23 5.02
N PHE A 351 -5.01 -3.97 4.92
CA PHE A 351 -4.58 -4.90 5.97
C PHE A 351 -4.22 -4.18 7.29
N ALA A 352 -3.82 -2.91 7.28
CA ALA A 352 -3.54 -2.16 8.51
C ALA A 352 -4.81 -1.75 9.28
N LEU A 353 -5.96 -1.65 8.60
CA LEU A 353 -7.18 -1.06 9.16
C LEU A 353 -7.72 -1.79 10.40
N PRO A 354 -7.79 -3.14 10.45
CA PRO A 354 -8.27 -3.82 11.65
C PRO A 354 -7.48 -3.42 12.91
N GLN A 355 -6.15 -3.33 12.82
CA GLN A 355 -5.30 -2.95 13.94
C GLN A 355 -5.39 -1.46 14.30
N ILE A 356 -5.46 -0.57 13.30
CA ILE A 356 -5.63 0.87 13.52
C ILE A 356 -6.94 1.14 14.25
N LEU A 357 -8.04 0.52 13.80
CA LEU A 357 -9.35 0.66 14.43
C LEU A 357 -9.39 0.05 15.84
N ASP A 358 -8.71 -1.07 16.05
CA ASP A 358 -8.55 -1.70 17.37
C ASP A 358 -7.83 -0.76 18.35
N TRP A 359 -6.70 -0.16 17.97
CA TRP A 359 -5.99 0.80 18.80
C TRP A 359 -6.80 2.07 19.12
N ILE A 360 -7.60 2.56 18.16
CA ILE A 360 -8.51 3.68 18.42
C ILE A 360 -9.56 3.29 19.47
N LYS A 361 -10.12 2.08 19.39
CA LYS A 361 -11.15 1.57 20.33
C LYS A 361 -10.59 1.29 21.73
N GLN A 362 -9.38 0.76 21.82
CA GLN A 362 -8.73 0.41 23.09
C GLN A 362 -8.29 1.64 23.90
N GLU A 363 -8.23 2.82 23.29
CA GLU A 363 -7.79 4.07 23.95
C GLU A 363 -6.40 3.93 24.62
N ASN A 364 -5.53 3.12 24.01
CA ASN A 364 -4.15 2.95 24.44
C ASN A 364 -3.25 4.10 23.92
N GLN A 365 -1.95 4.02 24.20
CA GLN A 365 -0.96 5.02 23.76
C GLN A 365 -0.93 5.24 22.22
N LEU A 366 -1.39 4.27 21.42
CA LEU A 366 -1.48 4.34 19.97
C LEU A 366 -2.82 4.89 19.46
N SER A 367 -3.81 5.16 20.32
CA SER A 367 -5.14 5.62 19.88
C SER A 367 -5.10 6.95 19.11
N LEU A 368 -4.35 7.94 19.62
CA LEU A 368 -4.18 9.23 18.94
C LEU A 368 -3.37 9.09 17.64
N PRO A 369 -2.17 8.48 17.62
CA PRO A 369 -1.45 8.19 16.38
C PRO A 369 -2.27 7.42 15.34
N SER A 370 -3.07 6.45 15.78
CA SER A 370 -3.94 5.66 14.90
C SER A 370 -5.05 6.51 14.28
N SER A 371 -5.66 7.40 15.08
CA SER A 371 -6.64 8.37 14.56
C SER A 371 -6.00 9.35 13.57
N MET A 372 -4.79 9.83 13.89
CA MET A 372 -3.99 10.70 13.03
C MET A 372 -3.49 10.00 11.77
N ALA A 373 -3.36 8.68 11.75
CA ALA A 373 -3.02 7.89 10.56
C ALA A 373 -4.25 7.56 9.70
N LEU A 374 -5.41 7.30 10.33
CA LEU A 374 -6.63 6.91 9.62
C LEU A 374 -7.15 8.02 8.71
N VAL A 375 -7.13 9.28 9.18
CA VAL A 375 -7.58 10.44 8.39
C VAL A 375 -6.77 10.62 7.10
N PRO A 376 -5.43 10.76 7.13
CA PRO A 376 -4.63 10.87 5.91
C PRO A 376 -4.62 9.60 5.09
N MET A 377 -4.81 8.42 5.70
CA MET A 377 -5.04 7.19 4.94
C MET A 377 -6.27 7.33 4.07
N VAL A 378 -7.45 7.61 4.63
CA VAL A 378 -8.68 7.81 3.82
C VAL A 378 -8.49 8.96 2.82
N ALA A 379 -7.86 10.06 3.22
CA ALA A 379 -7.64 11.19 2.33
C ALA A 379 -6.74 10.83 1.13
N THR A 380 -5.66 10.07 1.32
CA THR A 380 -4.76 9.69 0.21
C THR A 380 -5.47 8.84 -0.85
N PHE A 381 -6.42 7.98 -0.43
CA PHE A 381 -7.23 7.20 -1.36
C PHE A 381 -8.11 8.06 -2.29
N TYR A 382 -8.34 9.34 -1.98
CA TYR A 382 -9.08 10.27 -2.85
C TYR A 382 -8.23 11.45 -3.35
N ALA A 383 -7.00 11.58 -2.86
CA ALA A 383 -6.19 12.77 -3.10
C ALA A 383 -5.76 12.89 -4.58
N SER A 384 -5.14 11.85 -5.13
CA SER A 384 -4.55 11.89 -6.47
C SER A 384 -5.49 12.19 -7.65
N PRO A 385 -6.76 11.74 -7.67
CA PRO A 385 -7.70 12.14 -8.73
C PRO A 385 -8.21 13.57 -8.63
N PHE A 386 -8.39 14.08 -7.41
CA PHE A 386 -9.23 15.26 -7.17
C PHE A 386 -8.46 16.48 -6.66
N LEU A 387 -7.27 16.30 -6.10
CA LEU A 387 -6.46 17.39 -5.56
C LEU A 387 -5.44 17.86 -6.60
N TYR A 388 -5.76 18.97 -7.26
CA TYR A 388 -4.81 19.76 -8.04
C TYR A 388 -4.48 21.06 -7.29
N PRO A 389 -3.20 21.38 -7.03
CA PRO A 389 -1.98 20.73 -7.49
C PRO A 389 -1.61 19.51 -6.65
N TRP A 390 -0.92 18.59 -7.31
CA TRP A 390 -0.38 17.31 -6.82
C TRP A 390 0.72 17.46 -5.75
N LEU A 391 0.76 18.55 -4.99
CA LEU A 391 1.65 18.68 -3.84
C LEU A 391 0.92 18.28 -2.55
N VAL A 392 -0.39 18.50 -2.50
CA VAL A 392 -1.22 18.22 -1.32
C VAL A 392 -1.31 16.72 -1.05
N ASP A 393 -1.46 15.90 -2.10
CA ASP A 393 -1.45 14.44 -2.00
C ASP A 393 -0.13 13.91 -1.41
N GLU A 394 1.02 14.47 -1.80
CA GLU A 394 2.32 14.08 -1.26
C GLU A 394 2.51 14.48 0.20
N ILE A 395 1.99 15.64 0.61
CA ILE A 395 2.02 16.06 2.02
C ILE A 395 1.17 15.10 2.87
N ILE A 396 0.00 14.70 2.37
CA ILE A 396 -0.86 13.71 3.01
C ILE A 396 -0.12 12.36 3.11
N ASN A 397 0.53 11.91 2.03
CA ASN A 397 1.32 10.68 2.02
C ASN A 397 2.52 10.73 2.95
N LEU A 398 3.21 11.88 3.06
CA LEU A 398 4.30 12.09 4.00
C LEU A 398 3.81 12.04 5.45
N PHE A 399 2.66 12.66 5.73
CA PHE A 399 2.05 12.61 7.05
C PHE A 399 1.63 11.19 7.42
N LEU A 400 1.00 10.46 6.49
CA LEU A 400 0.69 9.05 6.66
C LEU A 400 1.95 8.21 6.91
N PHE A 401 3.02 8.45 6.14
CA PHE A 401 4.32 7.79 6.29
C PHE A 401 4.90 7.98 7.69
N VAL A 402 4.95 9.22 8.19
CA VAL A 402 5.49 9.51 9.53
C VAL A 402 4.67 8.82 10.62
N ASN A 403 3.34 8.85 10.53
CA ASN A 403 2.48 8.19 11.52
C ASN A 403 2.62 6.66 11.49
N LEU A 404 2.61 6.05 10.29
CA LEU A 404 2.79 4.60 10.15
C LEU A 404 4.17 4.15 10.64
N LEU A 405 5.23 4.90 10.35
CA LEU A 405 6.58 4.64 10.86
C LEU A 405 6.63 4.72 12.39
N TYR A 406 6.04 5.76 12.96
CA TYR A 406 5.96 5.94 14.42
C TYR A 406 5.25 4.77 15.09
N MET A 407 4.09 4.37 14.57
CA MET A 407 3.33 3.22 15.08
C MET A 407 4.08 1.89 14.89
N ALA A 408 4.79 1.71 13.76
CA ALA A 408 5.63 0.53 13.52
C ALA A 408 6.76 0.40 14.53
N ILE A 409 7.38 1.50 14.93
CA ILE A 409 8.42 1.53 15.96
C ILE A 409 7.85 1.15 17.34
N LEU A 410 6.70 1.72 17.71
CA LEU A 410 6.07 1.45 19.01
C LEU A 410 5.49 0.03 19.13
N SER A 411 5.07 -0.56 18.02
CA SER A 411 4.52 -1.91 17.95
C SER A 411 5.58 -3.00 17.74
N MET A 412 6.87 -2.66 17.80
CA MET A 412 7.95 -3.65 17.78
C MET A 412 7.85 -4.61 18.98
N PRO A 413 8.27 -5.88 18.83
CA PRO A 413 8.30 -6.80 19.97
C PRO A 413 9.26 -6.35 21.07
N GLU A 414 8.96 -6.73 22.31
CA GLU A 414 9.74 -6.34 23.48
C GLU A 414 11.22 -6.75 23.41
N TRP A 415 11.52 -7.91 22.82
CA TRP A 415 12.92 -8.34 22.64
C TRP A 415 13.72 -7.38 21.76
N LEU A 416 13.09 -6.75 20.77
CA LEU A 416 13.74 -5.78 19.89
C LEU A 416 13.84 -4.42 20.57
N LYS A 417 12.77 -4.00 21.27
CA LYS A 417 12.77 -2.76 22.06
C LYS A 417 13.88 -2.76 23.11
N SER A 418 14.01 -3.85 23.87
CA SER A 418 15.08 -4.05 24.85
C SER A 418 16.49 -3.95 24.23
N LEU A 419 16.68 -4.52 23.04
CA LEU A 419 17.95 -4.47 22.33
C LEU A 419 18.31 -3.05 21.86
N VAL A 420 17.33 -2.31 21.35
CA VAL A 420 17.49 -0.90 20.96
C VAL A 420 17.80 -0.05 22.19
N HIS A 421 17.04 -0.22 23.27
CA HIS A 421 17.23 0.50 24.52
C HIS A 421 18.64 0.27 25.10
N ARG A 422 19.10 -0.98 25.20
CA ARG A 422 20.46 -1.31 25.69
C ARG A 422 21.58 -0.69 24.85
N ARG A 423 21.41 -0.60 23.53
CA ARG A 423 22.40 0.04 22.65
C ARG A 423 22.43 1.55 22.78
N LEU A 424 21.27 2.18 23.01
CA LEU A 424 21.17 3.61 23.23
C LEU A 424 21.74 3.99 24.60
N SER A 425 21.31 3.33 25.67
CA SER A 425 21.79 3.62 27.03
C SER A 425 23.30 3.41 27.19
N GLY A 426 23.85 2.35 26.58
CA GLY A 426 25.30 2.10 26.59
C GLY A 426 26.16 3.09 25.79
N LYS A 427 25.56 3.93 24.94
CA LYS A 427 26.27 5.02 24.23
C LYS A 427 26.27 6.35 24.98
N PHE A 428 25.44 6.50 26.02
CA PHE A 428 25.30 7.74 26.80
C PHE A 428 25.92 7.64 28.20
N SER A 429 26.57 6.53 28.52
CA SER A 429 27.32 6.31 29.76
C SER A 429 28.84 6.40 29.57
N ALA A 430 29.31 7.13 28.55
CA ALA A 430 30.73 7.37 28.27
C ALA A 430 31.00 8.87 28.20
#